data_AF-A0A7S0Z8S0-F1
#
_entry.id   AF-A0A7S0Z8S0-F1
#
_cell.length_a   1.000
_cell.length_b   1.000
_cell.length_c   1.000
_cell.angle_alpha   90.00
_cell.angle_beta   90.00
_cell.angle_gamma   90.00
#
_symmetry.space_group_name_H-M   'P 1'
#
loop_
_entity.id
_entity.type
_entity.pdbx_description
1 polymer ?
#
loop_
_entity_poly.entity_id
_entity_poly.type
_entity_poly.pdbx_seq_one_letter_code
_entity_poly.pdbx_strand_id
1 'polypeptide(L)'
;RLDRIVTGLLCAKGAEAAKNSPTCDVLIVDRSVDVIAPVIHEWTYESMVHDLLDVKNGVYRYKITTNAGEQEKDAVLGDDDSLWTELRHAHIAEVLTTLADKTRAFAHIGPQGTGTRDLTTGQLKRAVEALPRVLEQRAKLSVHASIASEINALLQSCALSEVGRLEQDVVYGDATSKDIAYLFNTLDEKGIRLPMVEKLRLLLCYVASHPQKIDAAEKSRWCKQTGLTASDVD
;
A
#
# COMPACT_ATOMS: atom_id res chain seq x y z
N ARG A 1 -9.52 -14.30 -19.14
CA ARG A 1 -10.62 -14.37 -20.16
C ARG A 1 -10.80 -13.05 -20.92
N LEU A 2 -10.55 -11.89 -20.30
CA LEU A 2 -10.51 -10.55 -20.94
C LEU A 2 -9.34 -10.36 -21.92
N ASP A 3 -8.20 -10.97 -21.63
CA ASP A 3 -6.95 -10.77 -22.37
C ASP A 3 -7.07 -11.07 -23.88
N ARG A 4 -7.84 -12.09 -24.27
CA ARG A 4 -8.00 -12.46 -25.69
C ARG A 4 -8.94 -11.56 -26.49
N ILE A 5 -9.96 -10.98 -25.87
CA ILE A 5 -10.96 -10.17 -26.58
C ILE A 5 -10.39 -8.78 -26.83
N VAL A 6 -9.78 -8.17 -25.82
CA VAL A 6 -9.16 -6.84 -25.94
C VAL A 6 -7.95 -6.91 -26.86
N THR A 7 -7.07 -7.91 -26.69
CA THR A 7 -5.92 -8.13 -27.59
C THR A 7 -6.38 -8.40 -29.02
N GLY A 8 -7.44 -9.18 -29.22
CA GLY A 8 -8.01 -9.43 -30.55
C GLY A 8 -8.55 -8.16 -31.22
N LEU A 9 -9.21 -7.29 -30.46
CA LEU A 9 -9.75 -6.01 -30.95
C LEU A 9 -8.64 -5.00 -31.32
N LEU A 10 -7.57 -4.93 -30.51
CA LEU A 10 -6.41 -4.07 -30.77
C LEU A 10 -5.63 -4.54 -32.00
N CYS A 11 -5.37 -5.86 -32.12
CA CYS A 11 -4.65 -6.42 -33.27
C CYS A 11 -5.42 -6.28 -34.58
N ALA A 12 -6.76 -6.37 -34.58
CA ALA A 12 -7.55 -6.40 -35.81
C ALA A 12 -7.71 -5.01 -36.48
N LYS A 13 -7.61 -3.90 -35.73
CA LYS A 13 -7.80 -2.54 -36.27
C LYS A 13 -6.50 -1.75 -36.44
N GLY A 14 -5.48 -2.00 -35.62
CA GLY A 14 -4.18 -1.33 -35.73
C GLY A 14 -3.26 -1.88 -36.82
N ALA A 15 -3.38 -3.18 -37.13
CA ALA A 15 -2.43 -3.88 -38.01
C ALA A 15 -2.45 -3.41 -39.47
N GLU A 16 -3.57 -2.88 -39.96
CA GLU A 16 -3.71 -2.44 -41.36
C GLU A 16 -3.16 -1.01 -41.57
N ALA A 17 -3.20 -0.16 -40.53
CA ALA A 17 -2.66 1.20 -40.55
C ALA A 17 -1.17 1.28 -40.14
N ALA A 18 -0.65 0.30 -39.39
CA ALA A 18 0.68 0.33 -38.77
C ALA A 18 1.86 -0.07 -39.68
N LYS A 19 1.64 -0.34 -40.97
CA LYS A 19 2.65 -1.01 -41.79
C LYS A 19 3.96 -0.21 -41.97
N ASN A 20 3.97 1.11 -41.70
CA ASN A 20 5.17 1.96 -41.80
C ASN A 20 5.24 3.16 -40.81
N SER A 21 4.41 3.24 -39.76
CA SER A 21 4.45 4.35 -38.78
C SER A 21 3.97 3.92 -37.39
N PRO A 22 4.56 4.45 -36.29
CA PRO A 22 4.07 4.16 -34.95
C PRO A 22 2.61 4.61 -34.82
N THR A 23 1.74 3.73 -34.33
CA THR A 23 0.35 4.03 -34.01
C THR A 23 0.22 4.51 -32.57
N CYS A 24 -0.75 5.38 -32.31
CA CYS A 24 -1.13 5.79 -30.97
C CYS A 24 -2.57 5.35 -30.75
N ASP A 25 -2.77 4.36 -29.90
CA ASP A 25 -4.09 3.86 -29.55
C ASP A 25 -4.55 4.51 -28.23
N VAL A 26 -5.79 5.01 -28.22
CA VAL A 26 -6.43 5.57 -27.02
C VAL A 26 -7.52 4.62 -26.58
N LEU A 27 -7.37 4.05 -25.38
CA LEU A 27 -8.36 3.16 -24.78
C LEU A 27 -9.20 3.96 -23.77
N ILE A 28 -10.52 4.00 -24.00
CA ILE A 28 -11.49 4.55 -23.04
C ILE A 28 -12.21 3.35 -22.43
N VAL A 29 -12.07 3.19 -21.11
CA VAL A 29 -12.74 2.13 -20.33
C VAL A 29 -13.62 2.73 -19.25
N ASP A 30 -14.69 2.02 -18.95
CA ASP A 30 -15.49 2.24 -17.75
C ASP A 30 -14.92 1.40 -16.59
N ARG A 31 -15.10 1.85 -15.33
CA ARG A 31 -14.64 1.12 -14.14
C ARG A 31 -15.19 -0.30 -14.06
N SER A 32 -16.39 -0.54 -14.61
CA SER A 32 -17.03 -1.86 -14.69
C SER A 32 -16.20 -2.93 -15.42
N VAL A 33 -15.16 -2.54 -16.17
CA VAL A 33 -14.22 -3.51 -16.76
C VAL A 33 -13.49 -4.34 -15.69
N ASP A 34 -13.26 -3.76 -14.51
CA ASP A 34 -12.64 -4.41 -13.36
C ASP A 34 -13.13 -3.75 -12.07
N VAL A 35 -14.03 -4.42 -11.36
CA VAL A 35 -14.56 -3.95 -10.08
C VAL A 35 -13.75 -4.42 -8.87
N ILE A 36 -12.74 -5.28 -9.05
CA ILE A 36 -11.93 -5.89 -7.99
C ILE A 36 -10.69 -5.04 -7.71
N ALA A 37 -10.00 -4.56 -8.74
CA ALA A 37 -8.77 -3.78 -8.57
C ALA A 37 -8.88 -2.52 -7.67
N PRO A 38 -10.01 -1.80 -7.54
CA PRO A 38 -10.09 -0.66 -6.61
C PRO A 38 -10.43 -1.07 -5.17
N VAL A 39 -10.76 -2.34 -4.91
CA VAL A 39 -11.19 -2.82 -3.57
C VAL A 39 -10.23 -3.82 -2.95
N ILE A 40 -9.46 -4.57 -3.73
CA ILE A 40 -8.48 -5.53 -3.21
C ILE A 40 -7.29 -4.79 -2.61
N HIS A 41 -6.68 -5.34 -1.54
CA HIS A 41 -5.43 -4.79 -1.03
C HIS A 41 -4.29 -5.00 -2.02
N GLU A 42 -3.59 -3.90 -2.33
CA GLU A 42 -2.37 -3.91 -3.12
C GLU A 42 -1.16 -3.79 -2.18
N TRP A 43 -0.09 -4.54 -2.48
CA TRP A 43 1.04 -4.76 -1.59
C TRP A 43 2.30 -3.98 -1.99
N THR A 44 2.19 -3.11 -2.99
CA THR A 44 3.25 -2.14 -3.30
C THR A 44 3.22 -0.98 -2.31
N TYR A 45 4.38 -0.37 -2.06
CA TYR A 45 4.54 0.65 -1.04
C TYR A 45 3.63 1.86 -1.23
N GLU A 46 3.58 2.42 -2.44
CA GLU A 46 2.73 3.57 -2.75
C GLU A 46 1.25 3.27 -2.59
N SER A 47 0.81 2.09 -3.07
CA SER A 47 -0.58 1.68 -2.92
C SER A 47 -0.96 1.55 -1.45
N MET A 48 -0.13 0.92 -0.62
CA MET A 48 -0.41 0.81 0.81
C MET A 48 -0.41 2.16 1.53
N VAL A 49 0.46 3.09 1.13
CA VAL A 49 0.46 4.45 1.68
C VAL A 49 -0.86 5.16 1.41
N HIS A 50 -1.37 5.05 0.18
CA HIS A 50 -2.64 5.70 -0.19
C HIS A 50 -3.89 4.97 0.31
N ASP A 51 -3.80 3.66 0.51
CA ASP A 51 -4.92 2.83 0.99
C ASP A 51 -5.07 2.93 2.51
N LEU A 52 -3.96 2.86 3.26
CA LEU A 52 -3.99 2.69 4.71
C LEU A 52 -3.77 3.99 5.51
N LEU A 53 -3.15 5.02 4.91
CA LEU A 53 -2.79 6.27 5.61
C LEU A 53 -3.57 7.47 5.06
N ASP A 54 -3.71 8.52 5.87
CA ASP A 54 -4.34 9.77 5.44
C ASP A 54 -3.37 10.64 4.62
N VAL A 55 -3.14 10.25 3.36
CA VAL A 55 -2.31 11.01 2.41
C VAL A 55 -3.20 11.70 1.39
N LYS A 56 -3.53 12.97 1.66
CA LYS A 56 -4.33 13.81 0.77
C LYS A 56 -3.42 14.61 -0.15
N ASN A 57 -3.64 14.50 -1.47
CA ASN A 57 -2.88 15.23 -2.50
C ASN A 57 -1.35 15.03 -2.39
N GLY A 58 -0.91 13.82 -2.01
CA GLY A 58 0.51 13.50 -1.83
C GLY A 58 1.15 14.09 -0.58
N VAL A 59 0.37 14.69 0.34
CA VAL A 59 0.88 15.24 1.59
C VAL A 59 0.63 14.26 2.74
N TYR A 60 1.70 13.77 3.34
CA TYR A 60 1.67 12.92 4.53
C TYR A 60 2.03 13.75 5.76
N ARG A 61 1.19 13.67 6.80
CA ARG A 61 1.40 14.38 8.07
C ARG A 61 1.94 13.42 9.11
N TYR A 62 3.06 13.78 9.72
CA TYR A 62 3.75 12.96 10.70
C TYR A 62 4.14 13.75 11.94
N LYS A 63 4.25 13.06 13.07
CA LYS A 63 4.63 13.65 14.34
C LYS A 63 6.12 13.52 14.58
N ILE A 64 6.74 14.61 15.03
CA ILE A 64 8.12 14.63 15.48
C ILE A 64 8.19 15.08 16.94
N THR A 65 9.03 14.43 17.73
CA THR A 65 9.34 14.89 19.08
C THR A 65 10.49 15.88 19.03
N THR A 66 10.27 17.09 19.53
CA THR A 66 11.28 18.14 19.66
C THR A 66 11.48 18.51 21.13
N ASN A 67 12.51 19.31 21.43
CA ASN A 67 12.72 19.85 22.79
C ASN A 67 11.54 20.70 23.30
N ALA A 68 10.66 21.15 22.40
CA ALA A 68 9.46 21.92 22.70
C ALA A 68 8.17 21.07 22.77
N GLY A 69 8.27 19.74 22.64
CA GLY A 69 7.14 18.80 22.61
C GLY A 69 6.92 18.15 21.25
N GLU A 70 5.81 17.43 21.12
CA GLU A 70 5.37 16.87 19.83
C GLU A 70 4.90 17.97 18.88
N GLN A 71 5.41 17.95 17.66
CA GLN A 71 5.00 18.83 16.57
C GLN A 71 4.57 18.00 15.37
N GLU A 72 3.50 18.42 14.69
CA GLU A 72 3.11 17.87 13.41
C GLU A 72 3.88 18.56 12.28
N LYS A 73 4.30 17.77 11.31
CA LYS A 73 4.95 18.22 10.08
C LYS A 73 4.31 17.57 8.88
N ASP A 74 4.33 18.30 7.78
CA ASP A 74 3.88 17.81 6.49
C ASP A 74 5.10 17.42 5.64
N ALA A 75 5.01 16.28 4.97
CA ALA A 75 5.96 15.82 3.98
C ALA A 75 5.23 15.61 2.65
N VAL A 76 5.79 16.14 1.57
CA VAL A 76 5.29 15.90 0.22
C VAL A 76 5.97 14.65 -0.32
N LEU A 77 5.17 13.67 -0.73
CA LEU A 77 5.64 12.45 -1.38
C LEU A 77 5.56 12.67 -2.89
N GLY A 78 6.69 12.56 -3.58
CA GLY A 78 6.77 12.91 -4.99
C GLY A 78 8.09 12.51 -5.65
N ASP A 79 8.24 12.88 -6.92
CA ASP A 79 9.39 12.51 -7.74
C ASP A 79 10.70 13.22 -7.32
N ASP A 80 10.62 14.25 -6.46
CA ASP A 80 11.76 14.94 -5.86
C ASP A 80 12.36 14.20 -4.64
N ASP A 81 11.67 13.16 -4.18
CA ASP A 81 12.19 12.21 -3.21
C ASP A 81 12.75 10.96 -3.91
N SER A 82 14.09 10.86 -3.90
CA SER A 82 14.80 9.71 -4.47
C SER A 82 14.48 8.39 -3.77
N LEU A 83 14.19 8.43 -2.46
CA LEU A 83 13.85 7.23 -1.69
C LEU A 83 12.42 6.78 -1.99
N TRP A 84 11.48 7.73 -2.17
CA TRP A 84 10.14 7.43 -2.66
C TRP A 84 10.17 6.78 -4.04
N THR A 85 10.83 7.41 -5.00
CA THR A 85 10.92 6.87 -6.38
C THR A 85 11.61 5.51 -6.45
N GLU A 86 12.61 5.25 -5.60
CA GLU A 86 13.26 3.94 -5.46
C GLU A 86 12.29 2.86 -4.93
N LEU A 87 11.48 3.19 -3.93
CA LEU A 87 10.72 2.19 -3.15
C LEU A 87 9.23 2.09 -3.51
N ARG A 88 8.64 3.10 -4.18
CA ARG A 88 7.18 3.23 -4.33
C ARG A 88 6.49 2.03 -4.99
N HIS A 89 7.19 1.33 -5.88
CA HIS A 89 6.66 0.16 -6.59
C HIS A 89 7.16 -1.17 -6.01
N ALA A 90 8.01 -1.15 -4.98
CA ALA A 90 8.50 -2.35 -4.33
C ALA A 90 7.44 -2.92 -3.37
N HIS A 91 7.51 -4.23 -3.14
CA HIS A 91 6.61 -4.92 -2.21
C HIS A 91 6.87 -4.45 -0.77
N ILE A 92 5.81 -4.25 0.02
CA ILE A 92 5.91 -3.66 1.36
C ILE A 92 6.88 -4.42 2.28
N ALA A 93 6.95 -5.74 2.22
CA ALA A 93 7.87 -6.54 3.03
C ALA A 93 9.35 -6.20 2.76
N GLU A 94 9.71 -5.96 1.51
CA GLU A 94 11.05 -5.53 1.10
C GLU A 94 11.32 -4.09 1.59
N VAL A 95 10.32 -3.21 1.46
CA VAL A 95 10.42 -1.82 1.91
C VAL A 95 10.62 -1.72 3.42
N LEU A 96 9.83 -2.44 4.22
CA LEU A 96 9.96 -2.46 5.68
C LEU A 96 11.36 -2.92 6.11
N THR A 97 11.91 -3.93 5.44
CA THR A 97 13.26 -4.44 5.72
C THR A 97 14.32 -3.42 5.31
N THR A 98 14.22 -2.88 4.09
CA THR A 98 15.15 -1.89 3.53
C THR A 98 15.20 -0.63 4.38
N LEU A 99 14.04 -0.11 4.79
CA LEU A 99 13.97 1.09 5.64
C LEU A 99 14.53 0.82 7.04
N ALA A 100 14.30 -0.36 7.61
CA ALA A 100 14.89 -0.75 8.89
C ALA A 100 16.43 -0.81 8.80
N ASP A 101 16.97 -1.39 7.72
CA ASP A 101 18.42 -1.44 7.45
C ASP A 101 19.01 -0.04 7.24
N LYS A 102 18.40 0.77 6.37
CA LYS A 102 18.84 2.15 6.12
C LYS A 102 18.80 2.98 7.41
N THR A 103 17.75 2.84 8.24
CA THR A 103 17.63 3.55 9.53
C THR A 103 18.75 3.15 10.50
N ARG A 104 19.07 1.85 10.61
CA ARG A 104 20.20 1.38 11.42
C ARG A 104 21.53 1.91 10.92
N ALA A 105 21.78 1.86 9.61
CA ALA A 105 23.01 2.35 9.00
C ALA A 105 23.19 3.86 9.25
N PHE A 106 22.13 4.66 9.08
CA PHE A 106 22.17 6.10 9.30
C PHE A 106 22.26 6.52 10.78
N ALA A 107 21.86 5.66 11.73
CA ALA A 107 22.07 5.92 13.16
C ALA A 107 23.55 6.08 13.52
N HIS A 108 24.44 5.43 12.77
CA HIS A 108 25.90 5.54 12.93
C HIS A 108 26.51 6.78 12.24
N ILE A 109 25.75 7.49 11.39
CA ILE A 109 26.19 8.65 10.59
C ILE A 109 25.69 9.97 11.22
N GLY A 110 25.61 10.02 12.55
CA GLY A 110 25.26 11.24 13.28
C GLY A 110 26.42 12.24 13.38
N PRO A 111 26.18 13.51 13.73
CA PRO A 111 27.23 14.50 14.02
C PRO A 111 28.18 14.09 15.17
N GLN A 112 27.80 13.06 15.95
CA GLN A 112 28.59 12.42 17.00
C GLN A 112 29.37 11.18 16.52
N GLY A 113 28.99 10.59 15.37
CA GLY A 113 29.58 9.36 14.81
C GLY A 113 30.87 9.60 14.03
N THR A 114 31.08 10.83 13.56
CA THR A 114 32.42 11.32 13.27
C THR A 114 33.07 11.66 14.60
N GLY A 115 33.80 10.71 15.18
CA GLY A 115 34.67 10.99 16.32
C GLY A 115 35.48 12.25 16.03
N THR A 116 35.22 13.33 16.77
CA THR A 116 35.87 14.64 16.67
C THR A 116 37.32 14.61 17.18
N ARG A 117 37.94 13.44 17.20
CA ARG A 117 39.32 13.22 17.61
C ARG A 117 40.05 12.74 16.36
N ASP A 118 40.75 13.67 15.71
CA ASP A 118 41.71 13.45 14.60
C ASP A 118 41.20 13.55 13.14
N LEU A 119 40.31 14.51 12.81
CA LEU A 119 40.08 14.89 11.40
C LEU A 119 41.03 16.01 10.97
N THR A 120 41.69 15.81 9.82
CA THR A 120 42.51 16.85 9.18
C THR A 120 41.64 18.03 8.71
N THR A 121 42.21 19.23 8.59
CA THR A 121 41.48 20.44 8.13
C THR A 121 40.80 20.24 6.77
N GLY A 122 41.41 19.44 5.88
CA GLY A 122 40.82 19.08 4.58
C GLY A 122 39.63 18.12 4.68
N GLN A 123 39.66 17.16 5.61
CA GLN A 123 38.53 16.28 5.90
C GLN A 123 37.38 17.03 6.57
N LEU A 124 37.68 17.99 7.45
CA LEU A 124 36.68 18.86 8.05
C LEU A 124 35.95 19.69 6.98
N LYS A 125 36.68 20.27 6.02
CA LYS A 125 36.08 21.04 4.92
C LYS A 125 35.10 20.18 4.10
N ARG A 126 35.50 18.96 3.71
CA ARG A 126 34.63 18.03 2.96
C ARG A 126 33.41 17.59 3.77
N ALA A 127 33.57 17.38 5.08
CA ALA A 127 32.46 17.02 5.95
C ALA A 127 31.43 18.15 6.08
N VAL A 128 31.88 19.41 6.19
CA VAL A 128 31.02 20.59 6.21
C VAL A 128 30.28 20.77 4.88
N GLU A 129 30.95 20.56 3.76
CA GLU A 129 30.32 20.62 2.43
C GLU A 129 29.26 19.53 2.21
N ALA A 130 29.44 18.33 2.77
CA ALA A 130 28.50 17.22 2.65
C ALA A 130 27.33 17.29 3.64
N LEU A 131 27.43 18.08 4.71
CA LEU A 131 26.46 18.11 5.80
C LEU A 131 25.02 18.42 5.36
N PRO A 132 24.74 19.43 4.50
CA PRO A 132 23.38 19.74 4.09
C PRO A 132 22.69 18.54 3.41
N ARG A 133 23.42 17.85 2.53
CA ARG A 133 22.94 16.65 1.84
C ARG A 133 22.65 15.50 2.82
N VAL A 134 23.52 15.29 3.81
CA VAL A 134 23.30 14.25 4.83
C VAL A 134 22.07 14.56 5.69
N LEU A 135 21.85 15.83 6.05
CA LEU A 135 20.67 16.26 6.80
C LEU A 135 19.38 16.06 6.00
N GLU A 136 19.40 16.39 4.71
CA GLU A 136 18.26 16.16 3.81
C GLU A 136 17.93 14.66 3.68
N GLN A 137 18.94 13.81 3.44
CA GLN A 137 18.76 12.36 3.37
C GLN A 137 18.19 11.78 4.66
N ARG A 138 18.65 12.28 5.81
CA ARG A 138 18.12 11.88 7.12
C ARG A 138 16.67 12.31 7.30
N ALA A 139 16.29 13.50 6.84
CA ALA A 139 14.91 13.97 6.91
C ALA A 139 13.98 13.08 6.07
N LYS A 140 14.35 12.79 4.81
CA LYS A 140 13.59 11.89 3.92
C LYS A 140 13.46 10.48 4.52
N LEU A 141 14.57 9.90 4.98
CA LEU A 141 14.56 8.60 5.64
C LEU A 141 13.66 8.57 6.89
N SER A 142 13.66 9.66 7.68
CA SER A 142 12.79 9.77 8.86
C SER A 142 11.31 9.77 8.51
N VAL A 143 10.92 10.40 7.39
CA VAL A 143 9.53 10.38 6.88
C VAL A 143 9.14 8.95 6.52
N HIS A 144 9.93 8.27 5.68
CA HIS A 144 9.63 6.91 5.26
C HIS A 144 9.65 5.89 6.41
N ALA A 145 10.52 6.08 7.40
CA ALA A 145 10.52 5.27 8.62
C ALA A 145 9.23 5.45 9.44
N SER A 146 8.70 6.68 9.52
CA SER A 146 7.40 6.96 10.15
C SER A 146 6.27 6.21 9.43
N ILE A 147 6.21 6.36 8.10
CA ILE A 147 5.24 5.66 7.24
C ILE A 147 5.32 4.15 7.45
N ALA A 148 6.52 3.58 7.39
CA ALA A 148 6.75 2.14 7.58
C ALA A 148 6.27 1.65 8.95
N SER A 149 6.48 2.45 10.00
CA SER A 149 6.01 2.12 11.34
C SER A 149 4.49 2.11 11.44
N GLU A 150 3.81 3.09 10.83
CA GLU A 150 2.34 3.16 10.81
C GLU A 150 1.72 2.02 10.00
N ILE A 151 2.23 1.76 8.79
CA ILE A 151 1.78 0.62 7.98
C ILE A 151 1.97 -0.69 8.73
N ASN A 152 3.14 -0.92 9.34
CA ASN A 152 3.39 -2.15 10.10
C ASN A 152 2.44 -2.30 11.30
N ALA A 153 2.07 -1.20 11.96
CA ALA A 153 1.07 -1.21 13.03
C ALA A 153 -0.33 -1.58 12.51
N LEU A 154 -0.74 -1.06 11.35
CA LEU A 154 -2.02 -1.40 10.72
C LEU A 154 -2.07 -2.85 10.23
N LEU A 155 -1.00 -3.34 9.59
CA LEU A 155 -0.87 -4.74 9.17
C LEU A 155 -1.10 -5.71 10.33
N GLN A 156 -0.57 -5.38 11.52
CA GLN A 156 -0.71 -6.20 12.73
C GLN A 156 -2.08 -6.05 13.39
N SER A 157 -2.53 -4.81 13.61
CA SER A 157 -3.78 -4.53 14.34
C SER A 157 -5.03 -4.92 13.57
N CYS A 158 -4.98 -4.93 12.24
CA CYS A 158 -6.09 -5.31 11.38
C CYS A 158 -5.92 -6.69 10.73
N ALA A 159 -4.88 -7.45 11.08
CA ALA A 159 -4.60 -8.78 10.49
C ALA A 159 -4.64 -8.77 8.95
N LEU A 160 -4.09 -7.70 8.34
CA LEU A 160 -4.22 -7.48 6.89
C LEU A 160 -3.48 -8.53 6.06
N SER A 161 -2.51 -9.23 6.65
CA SER A 161 -1.82 -10.35 6.00
C SER A 161 -2.77 -11.51 5.75
N GLU A 162 -3.57 -11.86 6.75
CA GLU A 162 -4.58 -12.91 6.66
C GLU A 162 -5.75 -12.49 5.77
N VAL A 163 -6.21 -11.25 5.89
CA VAL A 163 -7.27 -10.68 5.04
C VAL A 163 -6.83 -10.68 3.57
N GLY A 164 -5.69 -10.06 3.26
CA GLY A 164 -5.22 -9.95 1.88
C GLY A 164 -4.89 -11.29 1.24
N ARG A 165 -4.40 -12.27 2.01
CA ARG A 165 -4.26 -13.65 1.51
C ARG A 165 -5.61 -14.23 1.10
N LEU A 166 -6.63 -14.10 1.96
CA LEU A 166 -7.95 -14.62 1.66
C LEU A 166 -8.63 -13.86 0.52
N GLU A 167 -8.40 -12.55 0.37
CA GLU A 167 -8.86 -11.79 -0.79
C GLU A 167 -8.33 -12.38 -2.10
N GLN A 168 -7.03 -12.72 -2.16
CA GLN A 168 -6.44 -13.36 -3.33
C GLN A 168 -7.10 -14.73 -3.58
N ASP A 169 -7.15 -15.59 -2.56
CA ASP A 169 -7.75 -16.93 -2.68
C ASP A 169 -9.23 -16.84 -3.16
N VAL A 170 -9.99 -15.85 -2.69
CA VAL A 170 -11.38 -15.60 -3.11
C VAL A 170 -11.46 -15.13 -4.56
N VAL A 171 -10.55 -14.25 -5.00
CA VAL A 171 -10.54 -13.70 -6.37
C VAL A 171 -10.12 -14.76 -7.38
N TYR A 172 -9.18 -15.64 -7.03
CA TYR A 172 -8.76 -16.75 -7.89
C TYR A 172 -9.69 -17.98 -7.84
N GLY A 173 -10.64 -18.00 -6.89
CA GLY A 173 -11.64 -19.07 -6.76
C GLY A 173 -11.19 -20.26 -5.92
N ASP A 174 -10.10 -20.11 -5.16
CA ASP A 174 -9.53 -21.10 -4.24
C ASP A 174 -10.19 -21.05 -2.85
N ALA A 175 -10.94 -19.99 -2.53
CA ALA A 175 -11.68 -19.83 -1.28
C ALA A 175 -13.18 -19.56 -1.47
N THR A 176 -13.94 -19.84 -0.41
CA THR A 176 -15.41 -19.76 -0.36
C THR A 176 -15.90 -18.82 0.74
N SER A 177 -17.21 -18.57 0.80
CA SER A 177 -17.80 -17.76 1.87
C SER A 177 -17.67 -18.39 3.26
N LYS A 178 -17.41 -19.70 3.34
CA LYS A 178 -17.11 -20.39 4.61
C LYS A 178 -15.75 -19.97 5.14
N ASP A 179 -14.77 -19.78 4.28
CA ASP A 179 -13.41 -19.36 4.65
C ASP A 179 -13.40 -17.92 5.16
N ILE A 180 -14.22 -17.04 4.54
CA ILE A 180 -14.48 -15.67 5.04
C ILE A 180 -15.08 -15.69 6.44
N ALA A 181 -16.16 -16.46 6.64
CA ALA A 181 -16.79 -16.57 7.95
C ALA A 181 -15.84 -17.17 9.01
N TYR A 182 -15.02 -18.15 8.61
CA TYR A 182 -14.00 -18.74 9.47
C TYR A 182 -12.94 -17.72 9.89
N LEU A 183 -12.44 -16.91 8.96
CA LEU A 183 -11.49 -15.84 9.28
C LEU A 183 -12.09 -14.85 10.29
N PHE A 184 -13.31 -14.36 10.06
CA PHE A 184 -13.96 -13.41 10.97
C PHE A 184 -14.12 -13.96 12.39
N ASN A 185 -14.63 -15.20 12.51
CA ASN A 185 -14.76 -15.84 13.83
C ASN A 185 -13.40 -16.03 14.50
N THR A 186 -12.39 -16.46 13.75
CA THR A 186 -11.03 -16.68 14.28
C THR A 186 -10.39 -15.38 14.77
N LEU A 187 -10.61 -14.27 14.08
CA LEU A 187 -10.10 -12.96 14.50
C LEU A 187 -10.85 -12.44 15.74
N ASP A 188 -12.17 -12.59 15.79
CA ASP A 188 -12.97 -12.22 16.97
C ASP A 188 -12.59 -13.04 18.21
N GLU A 189 -12.33 -14.34 18.06
CA GLU A 189 -11.83 -15.21 19.14
C GLU A 189 -10.44 -14.79 19.65
N LYS A 190 -9.58 -14.28 18.75
CA LYS A 190 -8.27 -13.70 19.10
C LYS A 190 -8.38 -12.28 19.68
N GLY A 191 -9.59 -11.71 19.77
CA GLY A 191 -9.83 -10.34 20.22
C GLY A 191 -9.43 -9.27 19.20
N ILE A 192 -9.16 -9.64 17.95
CA ILE A 192 -8.81 -8.74 16.86
C ILE A 192 -10.11 -8.28 16.19
N ARG A 193 -10.54 -7.06 16.48
CA ARG A 193 -11.72 -6.47 15.84
C ARG A 193 -11.34 -5.91 14.47
N LEU A 194 -11.65 -6.66 13.43
CA LEU A 194 -11.45 -6.21 12.06
C LEU A 194 -12.34 -4.99 11.75
N PRO A 195 -11.79 -3.89 11.20
CA PRO A 195 -12.59 -2.74 10.78
C PRO A 195 -13.67 -3.12 9.77
N MET A 196 -14.79 -2.40 9.78
CA MET A 196 -15.91 -2.68 8.88
C MET A 196 -15.52 -2.54 7.41
N VAL A 197 -14.64 -1.59 7.08
CA VAL A 197 -14.14 -1.39 5.71
C VAL A 197 -13.45 -2.65 5.18
N GLU A 198 -12.64 -3.33 5.98
CA GLU A 198 -11.96 -4.56 5.54
C GLU A 198 -12.93 -5.73 5.38
N LYS A 199 -13.94 -5.83 6.25
CA LYS A 199 -15.02 -6.81 6.09
C LYS A 199 -15.75 -6.59 4.77
N LEU A 200 -16.09 -5.33 4.46
CA LEU A 200 -16.78 -4.96 3.23
C LEU A 200 -15.93 -5.23 1.99
N ARG A 201 -14.65 -4.87 1.99
CA ARG A 201 -13.72 -5.13 0.87
C ARG A 201 -13.66 -6.62 0.53
N LEU A 202 -13.46 -7.47 1.54
CA LEU A 202 -13.40 -8.92 1.33
C LEU A 202 -14.72 -9.48 0.78
N LEU A 203 -15.87 -8.98 1.25
CA LEU A 203 -17.17 -9.36 0.72
C LEU A 203 -17.39 -8.86 -0.71
N LEU A 204 -16.97 -7.64 -1.03
CA LEU A 204 -17.01 -7.09 -2.39
C LEU A 204 -16.16 -7.93 -3.35
N CYS A 205 -14.95 -8.33 -2.94
CA CYS A 205 -14.13 -9.27 -3.69
C CYS A 205 -14.87 -10.59 -3.96
N TYR A 206 -15.55 -11.14 -2.95
CA TYR A 206 -16.34 -12.38 -3.12
C TYR A 206 -17.53 -12.21 -4.06
N VAL A 207 -18.32 -11.14 -3.90
CA VAL A 207 -19.48 -10.86 -4.77
C VAL A 207 -19.02 -10.68 -6.22
N ALA A 208 -17.93 -9.94 -6.43
CA ALA A 208 -17.37 -9.69 -7.75
C ALA A 208 -16.82 -10.95 -8.42
N SER A 209 -16.17 -11.85 -7.67
CA SER A 209 -15.61 -13.09 -8.21
C SER A 209 -16.64 -14.22 -8.35
N HIS A 210 -17.73 -14.18 -7.56
CA HIS A 210 -18.76 -15.21 -7.50
C HIS A 210 -20.20 -14.67 -7.58
N PRO A 211 -20.56 -13.88 -8.61
CA PRO A 211 -21.87 -13.21 -8.67
C PRO A 211 -23.07 -14.16 -8.61
N GLN A 212 -22.91 -15.38 -9.15
CA GLN A 212 -23.94 -16.42 -9.15
C GLN A 212 -24.18 -17.10 -7.78
N LYS A 213 -23.30 -16.87 -6.79
CA LYS A 213 -23.37 -17.50 -5.46
C LYS A 213 -24.02 -16.60 -4.41
N ILE A 214 -24.49 -15.40 -4.78
CA ILE A 214 -25.15 -14.45 -3.88
C ILE A 214 -26.66 -14.60 -4.00
N ASP A 215 -27.24 -15.45 -3.16
CA ASP A 215 -28.69 -15.55 -2.98
C ASP A 215 -29.16 -14.85 -1.70
N ALA A 216 -30.48 -14.75 -1.52
CA ALA A 216 -31.07 -14.11 -0.34
C ALA A 216 -30.67 -14.81 0.98
N ALA A 217 -30.38 -16.11 0.94
CA ALA A 217 -29.96 -16.86 2.13
C ALA A 217 -28.53 -16.50 2.52
N GLU A 218 -27.62 -16.39 1.54
CA GLU A 218 -26.23 -15.99 1.76
C GLU A 218 -26.14 -14.54 2.23
N LYS A 219 -26.92 -13.61 1.65
CA LYS A 219 -27.05 -12.23 2.15
C LYS A 219 -27.49 -12.19 3.63
N SER A 220 -28.54 -12.94 3.97
CA SER A 220 -29.04 -13.01 5.35
C SER A 220 -28.01 -13.60 6.33
N ARG A 221 -27.25 -14.59 5.88
CA ARG A 221 -26.17 -15.19 6.65
C ARG A 221 -25.06 -14.18 6.93
N TRP A 222 -24.67 -13.38 5.94
CA TRP A 222 -23.65 -12.35 6.12
C TRP A 222 -24.08 -11.27 7.09
N CYS A 223 -25.31 -10.75 7.01
CA CYS A 223 -25.81 -9.77 7.98
C CYS A 223 -25.67 -10.27 9.43
N LYS A 224 -26.01 -11.55 9.66
CA LYS A 224 -25.90 -12.18 11.00
C LYS A 224 -24.46 -12.35 11.46
N GLN A 225 -23.53 -12.70 10.57
CA GLN A 225 -22.14 -13.02 10.90
C GLN A 225 -21.22 -11.81 10.96
N THR A 226 -21.55 -10.74 10.24
CA THR A 226 -20.64 -9.60 10.04
C THR A 226 -21.11 -8.33 10.76
N GLY A 227 -22.38 -8.28 11.17
CA GLY A 227 -23.02 -7.09 11.71
C GLY A 227 -23.48 -6.10 10.64
N LEU A 228 -23.41 -6.46 9.36
CA LEU A 228 -23.92 -5.66 8.24
C LEU A 228 -25.45 -5.58 8.28
N THR A 229 -25.98 -4.42 7.94
CA THR A 229 -27.42 -4.19 7.78
C THR A 229 -27.91 -4.78 6.45
N ALA A 230 -29.22 -4.98 6.31
CA ALA A 230 -29.80 -5.41 5.04
C ALA A 230 -29.54 -4.41 3.90
N SER A 231 -29.50 -3.11 4.20
CA SER A 231 -29.14 -2.08 3.23
C SER A 231 -27.67 -2.14 2.78
N ASP A 232 -26.78 -2.74 3.56
CA ASP A 232 -25.36 -2.86 3.17
C ASP A 232 -25.13 -4.01 2.17
N VAL A 233 -26.08 -4.94 2.05
CA VAL A 233 -25.98 -6.14 1.19
C VAL A 233 -26.99 -6.15 0.03
N ASP A 234 -27.89 -5.17 -0.03
CA ASP A 234 -28.86 -4.99 -1.12
C ASP A 234 -28.29 -4.20 -2.30
#